data_AF-A0A4Q6BL52-F1
#
_entry.id   AF-A0A4Q6BL52-F1
#
_cell.length_a   1.000
_cell.length_b   1.000
_cell.length_c   1.000
_cell.angle_alpha   90.00
_cell.angle_beta   90.00
_cell.angle_gamma   90.00
#
_symmetry.space_group_name_H-M   'P 1'
#
loop_
_entity.id
_entity.type
_entity.pdbx_description
1 polymer ?
#
loop_
_entity_poly.entity_id
_entity_poly.type
_entity_poly.pdbx_seq_one_letter_code
_entity_poly.pdbx_strand_id
1 'polypeptide(L)'
;NKLELVWGIQGLAIQPYTSSDDAMDQIEEMLIKYGLVKTGDKVVLTLGVPVLERGKTNAIRVYTVGREDVRRMTETDLPLRCKDLNLIPARVEAATPPSTTQKA
;
A
#
# COMPACT_ATOMS: atom_id res chain seq x y z
N ASN A 1 1.31 7.78 -13.37
CA ASN A 1 1.41 6.53 -12.60
C ASN A 1 1.27 5.35 -13.57
N LYS A 2 2.38 4.80 -14.11
CA LYS A 2 2.37 3.89 -15.27
C LYS A 2 1.84 2.49 -14.95
N LEU A 3 1.93 2.06 -13.69
CA LEU A 3 1.54 0.72 -13.25
C LEU A 3 0.04 0.59 -12.93
N GLU A 4 -0.69 1.69 -12.77
CA GLU A 4 -2.11 1.68 -12.37
C GLU A 4 -3.05 1.13 -13.45
N LEU A 5 -2.60 1.07 -14.71
CA LEU A 5 -3.36 0.48 -15.81
C LEU A 5 -3.07 -1.01 -15.98
N VAL A 6 -2.10 -1.55 -15.25
CA VAL A 6 -1.74 -2.97 -15.33
C VAL A 6 -2.65 -3.74 -14.39
N TRP A 7 -3.35 -4.72 -14.96
CA TRP A 7 -4.30 -5.53 -14.21
C TRP A 7 -3.63 -6.27 -13.05
N GLY A 8 -4.27 -6.26 -11.89
CA GLY A 8 -3.80 -6.97 -10.70
C GLY A 8 -2.60 -6.31 -9.99
N ILE A 9 -2.13 -5.15 -10.45
CA ILE A 9 -1.00 -4.45 -9.82
C ILE A 9 -1.47 -3.43 -8.79
N GLN A 10 -0.72 -3.34 -7.69
CA GLN A 10 -0.83 -2.27 -6.71
C GLN A 10 0.53 -1.61 -6.54
N GLY A 11 0.64 -0.38 -7.03
CA GLY A 11 1.83 0.44 -6.84
C GLY A 11 1.87 0.99 -5.43
N LEU A 12 2.94 0.67 -4.70
CA LEU A 12 3.25 1.28 -3.40
C LEU A 12 4.59 1.99 -3.51
N ALA A 13 4.66 3.23 -3.01
CA ALA A 13 5.90 3.99 -3.00
C ALA A 13 6.72 3.62 -1.76
N ILE A 14 7.97 3.20 -1.98
CA ILE A 14 8.97 2.97 -0.93
C ILE A 14 9.99 4.11 -0.94
N GLN A 15 10.70 4.28 0.17
CA GLN A 15 11.78 5.26 0.24
C GLN A 15 13.01 4.75 -0.52
N PRO A 16 13.91 5.66 -0.93
CA PRO A 16 15.21 5.25 -1.44
C PRO A 16 15.93 4.38 -0.40
N TYR A 17 16.56 3.30 -0.86
CA TYR A 17 17.32 2.37 -0.04
C TYR A 17 18.72 2.19 -0.62
N THR A 18 19.66 1.76 0.20
CA THR A 18 21.07 1.59 -0.22
C THR A 18 21.47 0.12 -0.37
N SER A 19 20.76 -0.79 0.29
CA SER A 19 21.01 -2.23 0.23
C SER A 19 19.74 -3.02 -0.08
N SER A 20 19.90 -4.27 -0.52
CA SER A 20 18.76 -5.16 -0.73
C SER A 20 18.02 -5.48 0.58
N ASP A 21 18.76 -5.58 1.68
CA ASP A 21 18.19 -5.89 3.00
C ASP A 21 17.34 -4.72 3.52
N ASP A 22 17.83 -3.48 3.39
CA ASP A 22 17.07 -2.26 3.71
C ASP A 22 15.76 -2.17 2.89
N ALA A 23 15.82 -2.52 1.60
CA ALA A 23 14.61 -2.60 0.76
C ALA A 23 13.62 -3.65 1.28
N MET A 24 14.10 -4.82 1.71
CA MET A 24 13.22 -5.87 2.24
C MET A 24 12.58 -5.47 3.57
N ASP A 25 13.34 -4.85 4.47
CA ASP A 25 12.83 -4.37 5.75
C ASP A 25 11.73 -3.32 5.55
N GLN A 26 11.94 -2.38 4.62
CA GLN A 26 10.94 -1.36 4.26
C GLN A 26 9.68 -1.98 3.62
N ILE A 27 9.84 -2.98 2.74
CA ILE A 27 8.72 -3.67 2.11
C ILE A 27 7.89 -4.41 3.17
N GLU A 28 8.51 -5.19 4.04
CA GLU A 28 7.80 -5.93 5.09
C GLU A 28 7.06 -4.98 6.04
N GLU A 29 7.71 -3.88 6.46
CA GLU A 29 7.09 -2.85 7.28
C GLU A 29 5.82 -2.27 6.64
N MET A 30 5.93 -1.89 5.37
CA MET A 30 4.85 -1.26 4.62
C MET A 30 3.68 -2.22 4.40
N LEU A 31 3.95 -3.48 4.05
CA LEU A 31 2.92 -4.49 3.84
C LEU A 31 2.11 -4.74 5.12
N ILE A 32 2.77 -4.80 6.29
CA ILE A 32 2.10 -4.97 7.59
C ILE A 32 1.33 -3.70 7.97
N LYS A 33 1.95 -2.51 7.84
CA LYS A 33 1.32 -1.22 8.12
C LYS A 33 0.04 -1.03 7.31
N TYR A 34 0.05 -1.42 6.04
CA TYR A 34 -1.12 -1.31 5.17
C TYR A 34 -2.12 -2.45 5.35
N GLY A 35 -1.80 -3.43 6.19
CA GLY A 35 -2.67 -4.57 6.47
C GLY A 35 -2.85 -5.51 5.27
N LEU A 36 -1.87 -5.54 4.36
CA LEU A 36 -1.86 -6.42 3.18
C LEU A 36 -1.36 -7.82 3.53
N VAL A 37 -0.54 -7.94 4.57
CA VAL A 37 -0.02 -9.20 5.10
C VAL A 37 -0.07 -9.19 6.62
N LYS A 38 -0.04 -10.39 7.22
CA LYS A 38 0.09 -10.62 8.66
C LYS A 38 1.36 -11.43 8.95
N THR A 39 1.84 -11.35 10.19
CA THR A 39 2.91 -12.22 10.66
C THR A 39 2.51 -13.69 10.47
N GLY A 40 3.40 -14.48 9.87
CA GLY A 40 3.16 -15.87 9.49
C GLY A 40 2.74 -16.08 8.04
N ASP A 41 2.35 -15.03 7.31
CA ASP A 41 2.02 -15.14 5.89
C ASP A 41 3.26 -15.40 5.03
N LYS A 42 3.07 -16.11 3.91
CA LYS A 42 4.14 -16.35 2.92
C LYS A 42 4.07 -15.33 1.81
N VAL A 43 5.20 -14.71 1.51
CA VAL A 43 5.35 -13.71 0.44
C VAL A 43 6.38 -14.19 -0.57
N VAL A 44 6.07 -14.00 -1.85
CA VAL A 44 7.00 -14.21 -2.95
C VAL A 44 7.49 -12.85 -3.43
N LEU A 45 8.78 -12.61 -3.28
CA LEU A 45 9.45 -11.40 -3.73
C LEU A 45 10.17 -11.68 -5.05
N THR A 46 9.95 -10.82 -6.04
CA THR A 46 10.65 -10.86 -7.33
C THR A 46 11.37 -9.55 -7.56
N LEU A 47 12.67 -9.59 -7.85
CA LEU A 47 13.48 -8.40 -8.07
C LEU A 47 14.63 -8.65 -9.06
N GLY A 48 15.27 -7.56 -9.49
CA GLY A 48 16.58 -7.61 -10.14
C GLY A 48 17.68 -7.50 -9.08
N VAL A 49 18.65 -8.40 -9.08
CA VAL A 49 19.86 -8.31 -8.26
C VAL A 49 21.06 -8.13 -9.19
N PRO A 50 21.91 -7.11 -8.99
CA PRO A 50 21.84 -6.07 -7.95
C PRO A 50 20.73 -5.03 -8.21
N VAL A 51 20.08 -4.58 -7.12
CA VAL A 51 18.84 -3.78 -7.18
C VAL A 51 19.06 -2.35 -7.67
N LEU A 52 20.26 -1.82 -7.46
CA LEU A 52 20.65 -0.46 -7.86
C LEU A 52 21.00 -0.38 -9.35
N GLU A 53 21.21 -1.50 -10.02
CA GLU A 53 21.46 -1.54 -11.46
C GLU A 53 20.14 -1.78 -12.20
N ARG A 54 19.88 -1.03 -13.29
CA ARG A 54 18.70 -1.25 -14.14
C ARG A 54 18.86 -2.53 -14.95
N GLY A 55 18.57 -3.66 -14.32
CA GLY A 55 18.57 -4.99 -14.92
C GLY A 55 17.17 -5.51 -15.25
N LYS A 56 17.12 -6.77 -15.71
CA LYS A 56 15.90 -7.56 -15.79
C LYS A 56 15.56 -8.14 -14.41
N THR A 57 14.29 -8.52 -14.19
CA THR A 57 13.92 -9.35 -13.05
C THR A 57 14.58 -10.72 -13.17
N ASN A 58 15.49 -11.05 -12.26
CA ASN A 58 16.33 -12.26 -12.33
C ASN A 58 16.32 -13.08 -11.03
N ALA A 59 15.66 -12.61 -9.98
CA ALA A 59 15.62 -13.27 -8.69
C ALA A 59 14.18 -13.46 -8.18
N ILE A 60 13.95 -14.61 -7.55
CA ILE A 60 12.73 -14.94 -6.81
C ILE A 60 13.16 -15.39 -5.40
N ARG A 61 12.55 -14.80 -4.36
CA ARG A 61 12.75 -15.18 -2.96
C ARG A 61 11.40 -15.45 -2.33
N VAL A 62 11.23 -16.63 -1.75
CA VAL A 62 10.05 -16.97 -0.95
C VAL A 62 10.42 -16.84 0.52
N TYR A 63 9.65 -16.08 1.29
CA TYR A 63 9.90 -15.91 2.71
C TYR A 63 8.59 -15.85 3.50
N THR A 64 8.69 -16.12 4.80
CA THR A 64 7.58 -15.98 5.74
C THR A 64 7.77 -14.66 6.49
N VAL A 65 6.71 -13.85 6.57
CA VAL A 65 6.70 -12.60 7.33
C VAL A 65 6.86 -12.92 8.81
N GLY A 66 7.92 -12.42 9.43
CA GLY A 66 8.30 -12.76 10.81
C GLY A 66 8.28 -11.56 11.75
N ARG A 67 7.93 -10.38 11.24
CA ARG A 67 7.99 -9.13 11.98
C ARG A 67 6.77 -8.95 12.91
N GLU A 68 7.04 -8.73 14.21
CA GLU A 68 6.01 -8.59 15.26
C GLU A 68 5.97 -7.17 15.89
N ASP A 69 7.02 -6.36 15.70
CA ASP A 69 7.12 -4.99 16.23
C ASP A 69 6.22 -4.00 15.49
N VAL A 70 5.81 -4.32 14.26
CA VAL A 70 5.01 -3.45 13.40
C VAL A 70 3.53 -3.85 13.45
N ARG A 71 2.66 -2.84 13.55
CA ARG A 71 1.20 -3.02 13.54
C ARG A 71 0.55 -2.27 12.38
N ARG A 72 -0.61 -2.76 11.95
CA ARG A 72 -1.48 -2.10 10.97
C ARG A 72 -1.78 -0.67 11.41
N MET A 73 -1.73 0.26 10.47
CA MET A 73 -2.09 1.67 10.66
C MET A 73 -3.59 1.84 10.90
N THR A 74 -3.98 3.00 11.44
CA THR A 74 -5.39 3.33 11.62
C THR A 74 -6.10 3.58 10.29
N GLU A 75 -7.42 3.41 10.24
CA GLU A 75 -8.21 3.64 9.02
C GLU A 75 -8.12 5.08 8.49
N THR A 76 -7.77 6.07 9.32
CA THR A 76 -7.59 7.45 8.85
C THR A 76 -6.33 7.58 7.99
N ASP A 77 -5.23 6.96 8.44
CA ASP A 77 -3.89 7.11 7.87
C ASP A 77 -3.59 6.11 6.75
N LEU A 78 -4.41 5.07 6.60
CA LEU A 78 -4.29 4.09 5.54
C LEU A 78 -4.52 4.72 4.15
N PRO A 79 -3.79 4.30 3.11
CA PRO A 79 -4.14 4.64 1.74
C PRO A 79 -5.58 4.19 1.45
N LEU A 80 -6.36 4.99 0.72
CA LEU A 80 -7.78 4.70 0.43
C LEU A 80 -8.01 3.29 -0.12
N ARG A 81 -7.06 2.78 -0.92
CA ARG A 81 -7.13 1.43 -1.50
C ARG A 81 -6.97 0.30 -0.46
N CYS A 82 -6.35 0.58 0.69
CA CYS A 82 -6.12 -0.37 1.78
C CYS A 82 -7.17 -0.25 2.90
N LYS A 83 -8.08 0.72 2.82
CA LYS A 83 -9.17 0.91 3.79
C LYS A 83 -10.27 -0.12 3.55
N ASP A 84 -10.95 -0.50 4.63
CA ASP A 84 -12.18 -1.27 4.51
C ASP A 84 -13.32 -0.32 4.09
N LEU A 85 -13.80 -0.48 2.85
CA LEU A 85 -14.85 0.37 2.27
C LEU A 85 -16.19 0.24 3.01
N ASN A 86 -16.39 -0.84 3.77
CA ASN A 86 -17.59 -1.03 4.60
C ASN A 86 -17.56 -0.20 5.89
N LEU A 87 -16.40 0.33 6.28
CA LEU A 87 -16.21 1.17 7.47
C LEU A 87 -16.18 2.67 7.14
N ILE A 88 -16.22 3.03 5.85
CA ILE A 88 -16.30 4.43 5.43
C ILE A 88 -17.78 4.85 5.56
N PRO A 89 -18.12 5.85 6.38
CA PRO A 89 -19.48 6.35 6.43
C PRO A 89 -19.90 6.75 5.02
N ALA A 90 -21.03 6.18 4.57
CA ALA A 90 -21.59 6.46 3.25
C ALA A 90 -21.65 7.96 3.05
N ARG A 91 -20.83 8.43 2.10
CA ARG A 91 -20.92 9.70 1.36
C ARG A 91 -21.53 10.86 2.15
N VAL A 92 -20.68 11.82 2.55
CA VAL A 92 -21.11 13.20 2.81
C VAL A 92 -22.05 13.59 1.68
N GLU A 93 -23.33 13.73 2.03
CA GLU A 93 -24.42 14.14 1.16
C GLU A 93 -23.94 15.41 0.46
N ALA A 94 -23.98 15.40 -0.87
CA ALA A 94 -23.56 16.55 -1.67
C ALA A 94 -24.25 17.78 -1.10
N ALA A 95 -23.47 18.75 -0.64
CA ALA A 95 -23.97 19.99 -0.07
C ALA A 95 -25.09 20.52 -0.97
N THR A 96 -26.32 20.44 -0.46
CA THR A 96 -27.49 20.98 -1.13
C THR A 96 -27.20 22.47 -1.37
N PRO A 97 -27.23 22.98 -2.61
CA PRO A 97 -27.05 24.41 -2.82
C PRO A 97 -28.13 25.13 -2.01
N PRO A 98 -27.80 26.24 -1.30
CA PRO A 98 -28.78 26.95 -0.50
C PRO A 98 -29.94 27.36 -1.41
N SER A 99 -31.14 26.91 -1.06
CA SER A 99 -32.38 27.34 -1.68
C SER A 99 -32.49 28.86 -1.54
N THR A 100 -32.27 29.59 -2.63
CA THR A 100 -32.61 31.01 -2.72
C THR A 100 -34.13 31.14 -2.61
N THR A 101 -34.61 31.27 -1.38
CA THR A 101 -35.92 31.84 -1.10
C THR A 101 -35.78 33.34 -1.22
N GLN A 102 -35.99 33.89 -2.41
CA GLN A 102 -36.44 35.27 -2.52
C GLN A 102 -37.95 35.28 -2.33
N LYS A 103 -38.36 35.75 -1.14
CA LYS A 103 -39.72 36.20 -0.84
C LYS A 103 -39.73 37.74 -0.93
N ALA A 104 -40.80 38.23 -1.56
CA ALA A 104 -41.29 39.62 -1.63
C ALA A 104 -40.52 40.58 -2.54
#